data_AF-A0A198A8N6-F1
#
_entry.id   AF-A0A198A8N6-F1
#
_cell.length_a   1.000
_cell.length_b   1.000
_cell.length_c   1.000
_cell.angle_alpha   90.00
_cell.angle_beta   90.00
_cell.angle_gamma   90.00
#
_symmetry.space_group_name_H-M   'P 1'
#
loop_
_entity.id
_entity.type
_entity.pdbx_description
1 polymer ?
#
loop_
_entity_poly.entity_id
_entity_poly.type
_entity_poly.pdbx_seq_one_letter_code
_entity_poly.pdbx_strand_id
1 'polypeptide(L)' 'MNISQELKDQLKENRLDQYRARIFNLQMDLALYESANDKEMIDKTQKALETGMQAYAVVEAM' A
#
# COMPACT_ATOMS: atom_id res chain seq x y z
N MET A 1 -11.30 27.53 1.62
CA MET A 1 -12.43 26.62 1.32
C MET A 1 -12.48 25.58 2.42
N ASN A 2 -13.59 25.47 3.17
CA ASN A 2 -13.80 24.36 4.11
C ASN A 2 -14.43 23.21 3.34
N ILE A 3 -13.67 22.14 3.14
CA ILE A 3 -14.17 20.89 2.57
C ILE A 3 -15.11 20.23 3.59
N SER A 4 -16.24 19.67 3.16
CA SER A 4 -17.15 18.96 4.05
C SER A 4 -16.47 17.74 4.69
N GLN A 5 -16.91 17.35 5.88
CA GLN A 5 -16.36 16.18 6.57
C GLN A 5 -16.56 14.91 5.73
N GLU A 6 -17.75 14.73 5.15
CA GLU A 6 -18.07 13.62 4.25
C GLU A 6 -17.09 13.52 3.07
N LEU A 7 -16.71 14.65 2.45
CA LEU A 7 -15.74 14.65 1.36
C LEU A 7 -14.32 14.31 1.87
N LYS A 8 -13.95 14.70 3.09
CA LYS A 8 -12.68 14.26 3.70
C LYS A 8 -12.66 12.75 3.94
N ASP A 9 -13.75 12.20 4.46
CA ASP A 9 -13.87 10.76 4.72
C ASP A 9 -13.82 9.96 3.41
N GLN A 10 -14.50 10.41 2.36
CA GLN A 10 -14.42 9.81 1.03
C GLN A 10 -13.00 9.85 0.44
N LEU A 11 -12.29 10.97 0.59
CA LEU A 11 -10.90 11.09 0.12
C LEU A 11 -9.96 10.18 0.90
N LYS A 12 -10.18 10.03 2.22
CA LYS A 12 -9.43 9.09 3.05
C LYS A 12 -9.67 7.66 2.59
N GLU A 13 -10.92 7.22 2.44
CA GLU A 13 -11.25 5.86 1.98
C GLU A 13 -10.68 5.57 0.59
N ASN A 14 -10.84 6.49 -0.37
CA ASN A 14 -10.22 6.35 -1.69
C ASN A 14 -8.70 6.18 -1.61
N ARG A 15 -8.05 6.87 -0.67
CA ARG A 15 -6.61 6.75 -0.46
C ARG A 15 -6.23 5.42 0.19
N LEU A 16 -7.02 4.95 1.15
CA LEU A 16 -6.84 3.63 1.77
C LEU A 16 -6.98 2.52 0.72
N ASP A 17 -7.97 2.62 -0.17
CA ASP A 17 -8.17 1.66 -1.25
C ASP A 17 -7.01 1.62 -2.25
N GLN A 18 -6.44 2.78 -2.59
CA GLN A 18 -5.21 2.85 -3.40
C GLN A 18 -4.05 2.10 -2.73
N TYR A 19 -3.87 2.25 -1.43
CA TYR A 19 -2.81 1.53 -0.72
C TYR A 19 -3.11 0.04 -0.60
N ARG A 20 -4.35 -0.37 -0.32
CA ARG A 20 -4.77 -1.78 -0.29
C ARG A 20 -4.47 -2.48 -1.62
N ALA A 21 -4.87 -1.87 -2.74
CA ALA A 21 -4.60 -2.40 -4.08
C ALA A 21 -3.09 -2.52 -4.36
N ARG A 22 -2.31 -1.50 -4.00
CA ARG A 22 -0.86 -1.53 -4.17
C ARG A 22 -0.18 -2.60 -3.31
N ILE A 23 -0.55 -2.71 -2.04
CA ILE A 23 -0.03 -3.71 -1.10
C ILE A 23 -0.33 -5.12 -1.62
N PHE A 24 -1.56 -5.37 -2.08
CA PHE A 24 -1.95 -6.66 -2.65
C PHE A 24 -1.09 -7.03 -3.86
N ASN A 25 -0.90 -6.10 -4.81
CA ASN A 25 -0.04 -6.36 -5.96
C ASN A 25 1.40 -6.66 -5.55
N LEU A 26 1.96 -5.92 -4.59
CA LEU A 26 3.31 -6.18 -4.08
C LEU A 26 3.43 -7.55 -3.38
N GLN A 27 2.38 -8.02 -2.70
CA GLN A 27 2.36 -9.36 -2.11
C GLN A 27 2.34 -10.45 -3.18
N MET A 28 1.58 -10.25 -4.27
CA MET A 28 1.61 -11.17 -5.41
C MET A 28 2.97 -11.19 -6.09
N ASP A 29 3.56 -10.01 -6.36
CA ASP A 29 4.88 -9.89 -6.95
C ASP A 29 5.95 -10.55 -6.08
N LEU A 30 5.88 -10.36 -4.77
CA LEU A 30 6.80 -10.99 -3.82
C LEU A 30 6.73 -12.51 -3.92
N ALA A 31 5.53 -13.10 -3.92
CA ALA A 31 5.36 -14.55 -4.08
C ALA A 31 5.92 -15.07 -5.41
N LEU A 32 5.77 -14.31 -6.49
CA LEU A 32 6.35 -14.63 -7.80
C LEU A 32 7.88 -14.62 -7.74
N TYR A 33 8.50 -13.57 -7.17
CA TYR A 33 9.96 -13.48 -7.05
C TYR A 33 10.54 -14.53 -6.10
N GLU A 34 9.85 -14.86 -5.01
CA GLU A 34 10.19 -15.97 -4.12
C GLU A 34 10.20 -17.31 -4.85
N SER A 35 9.18 -17.57 -5.69
CA SER A 35 9.12 -18.78 -6.51
C SER A 35 10.25 -18.86 -7.56
N ALA A 36 10.70 -17.71 -8.06
CA ALA A 36 11.80 -17.59 -9.01
C ALA A 36 13.19 -17.53 -8.36
N ASN A 37 13.28 -17.48 -7.03
CA ASN A 37 14.51 -17.24 -6.27
C ASN A 37 15.27 -15.95 -6.67
N ASP A 38 14.54 -14.92 -7.13
CA ASP A 38 15.12 -13.62 -7.49
C ASP A 38 15.34 -12.75 -6.25
N LYS A 39 16.48 -12.95 -5.59
CA LYS A 39 16.81 -12.30 -4.31
C LYS A 39 16.82 -10.77 -4.37
N GLU A 40 17.21 -10.19 -5.50
CA GLU A 40 17.23 -8.73 -5.66
C GLU A 40 15.82 -8.18 -5.67
N MET A 41 14.93 -8.79 -6.44
CA MET A 41 13.54 -8.37 -6.54
C MET A 41 12.75 -8.66 -5.25
N ILE A 42 13.07 -9.74 -4.53
CA ILE A 42 12.52 -10.02 -3.20
C ILE A 42 12.79 -8.87 -2.22
N ASP A 43 14.07 -8.49 -2.02
CA ASP A 43 14.43 -7.43 -1.06
C ASP A 43 13.81 -6.08 -1.45
N LYS A 44 13.83 -5.75 -2.75
CA LYS A 44 13.21 -4.52 -3.25
C LYS A 44 11.70 -4.49 -3.03
N THR A 45 11.02 -5.61 -3.25
CA THR A 45 9.56 -5.72 -3.11
C THR A 45 9.14 -5.71 -1.65
N GLN A 46 9.89 -6.37 -0.76
CA GLN A 46 9.68 -6.33 0.69
C GLN A 46 9.78 -4.91 1.24
N LYS A 47 10.82 -4.15 0.87
CA LYS A 47 10.96 -2.74 1.28
C LYS A 47 9.79 -1.86 0.78
N ALA A 48 9.36 -2.08 -0.46
CA ALA A 48 8.22 -1.37 -1.03
C ALA A 48 6.91 -1.73 -0.30
N LEU A 49 6.74 -2.99 0.09
CA LEU A 49 5.59 -3.47 0.85
C LEU A 49 5.55 -2.86 2.26
N GLU A 50 6.67 -2.87 2.99
CA GLU A 50 6.78 -2.23 4.31
C GLU A 50 6.44 -0.74 4.25
N THR A 51 6.99 -0.03 3.27
CA THR A 51 6.70 1.39 3.05
C THR A 51 5.21 1.61 2.76
N GLY A 52 4.61 0.75 1.94
CA GLY A 52 3.18 0.79 1.63
C GLY A 52 2.29 0.57 2.85
N MET A 53 2.64 -0.42 3.69
CA MET A 53 1.91 -0.73 4.93
C MET A 53 2.02 0.40 5.95
N GLN A 54 3.19 1.02 6.11
CA GLN A 54 3.36 2.19 6.97
C GLN A 54 2.52 3.37 6.47
N ALA A 55 2.52 3.64 5.16
CA ALA A 55 1.70 4.70 4.57
C ALA A 55 0.20 4.45 4.73
N TYR A 56 -0.25 3.20 4.62
CA TYR A 56 -1.63 2.80 4.91
C TYR A 56 -2.00 3.11 6.36
N ALA A 57 -1.18 2.64 7.32
CA ALA A 57 -1.44 2.82 8.75
C ALA A 57 -1.50 4.32 9.16
N VAL A 58 -0.65 5.16 8.56
CA VAL A 58 -0.70 6.61 8.78
C VAL A 58 -2.03 7.20 8.31
N VAL A 59 -2.48 6.86 7.10
CA VAL A 59 -3.76 7.39 6.59
C VAL A 59 -4.95 6.84 7.36
N GLU A 60 -4.91 5.58 7.80
CA GLU A 60 -5.96 4.97 8.60
C GLU A 60 -6.14 5.68 9.96
N ALA A 61 -5.04 6.15 10.55
CA ALA A 61 -5.03 6.87 11.82
C ALA A 61 -5.38 8.38 11.73
N MET A 62 -5.45 8.97 10.54
CA MET A 62 -5.86 10.38 10.32
C MET A 62 -7.35 10.60 10.49
#